data_AF-A0A3S0CW51-F1
#
_entry.id   AF-A0A3S0CW51-F1
#
_cell.length_a   1.000
_cell.length_b   1.000
_cell.length_c   1.000
_cell.angle_alpha   90.00
_cell.angle_beta   90.00
_cell.angle_gamma   90.00
#
_symmetry.space_group_name_H-M   'P 1'
#
loop_
_entity.id
_entity.type
_entity.pdbx_description
1 polymer ?
#
loop_
_entity_poly.entity_id
_entity_poly.type
_entity_poly.pdbx_seq_one_letter_code
_entity_poly.pdbx_strand_id
1 'polypeptide(L)'
;MNSEQAILAAIERIPLPEPVERLIAYPEVDSMDRPAIRVWIILKDDHVAERETSAMLDALTQAIRDRTWQIDERYWPYVRVRSVSEQALIESEHG
;
A
#
# COMPACT_ATOMS: atom_id res chain seq x y z
N MET A 1 3.84 -4.49 21.30
CA MET A 1 3.28 -4.15 19.97
C MET A 1 3.59 -5.31 19.06
N ASN A 2 2.58 -5.95 18.45
CA ASN A 2 2.81 -7.08 17.53
C ASN A 2 3.46 -6.55 16.23
N SER A 3 4.31 -7.33 15.56
CA SER A 3 5.02 -6.94 14.33
C SER A 3 4.06 -6.33 13.30
N GLU A 4 2.87 -6.91 13.17
CA GLU A 4 1.78 -6.45 12.30
C GLU A 4 1.44 -4.96 12.51
N GLN A 5 1.14 -4.57 13.75
CA GLN A 5 0.80 -3.18 14.08
C GLN A 5 1.98 -2.23 13.86
N ALA A 6 3.20 -2.72 14.10
CA ALA A 6 4.41 -1.95 13.85
C ALA A 6 4.61 -1.70 12.34
N ILE A 7 4.36 -2.71 11.50
CA ILE A 7 4.44 -2.59 10.03
C ILE A 7 3.39 -1.62 9.52
N LEU A 8 2.12 -1.76 9.93
CA LEU A 8 1.05 -0.85 9.51
C LEU A 8 1.39 0.61 9.87
N ALA A 9 1.82 0.85 11.10
CA ALA A 9 2.23 2.18 11.56
C ALA A 9 3.51 2.69 10.89
N ALA A 10 4.35 1.82 10.33
CA ALA A 10 5.53 2.21 9.56
C ALA A 10 5.16 2.60 8.12
N ILE A 11 4.24 1.85 7.50
CA ILE A 11 3.71 2.15 6.16
C ILE A 11 2.97 3.49 6.15
N GLU A 12 2.16 3.77 7.17
CA GLU A 12 1.43 5.05 7.31
C GLU A 12 2.37 6.27 7.37
N ARG A 13 3.61 6.08 7.82
CA ARG A 13 4.62 7.15 7.94
C ARG A 13 5.49 7.32 6.69
N ILE A 14 5.27 6.54 5.63
CA ILE A 14 6.01 6.69 4.39
C ILE A 14 5.65 8.04 3.75
N PRO A 15 6.62 8.89 3.40
CA PRO A 15 6.35 10.14 2.70
C PRO A 15 5.65 9.86 1.37
N LEU A 16 4.54 10.55 1.12
CA LEU A 16 3.74 10.36 -0.08
C LEU A 16 4.14 11.39 -1.14
N PRO A 17 4.69 10.96 -2.29
CA PRO A 17 4.90 11.85 -3.42
C PRO A 17 3.56 12.18 -4.10
N GLU A 18 3.42 13.37 -4.70
CA GLU A 18 2.33 13.57 -5.66
C GLU A 18 2.50 12.60 -6.84
N PRO A 19 1.43 11.96 -7.33
CA PRO A 19 0.00 12.23 -7.09
C PRO A 19 -0.68 11.24 -6.11
N VAL A 20 0.06 10.66 -5.16
CA VAL A 20 -0.47 9.74 -4.16
C VAL A 20 -1.23 10.50 -3.08
N GLU A 21 -2.51 10.19 -2.91
CA GLU A 21 -3.35 10.80 -1.88
C GLU A 21 -3.18 10.13 -0.51
N ARG A 22 -3.18 8.80 -0.50
CA ARG A 22 -3.06 8.01 0.72
C ARG A 22 -2.60 6.58 0.46
N LEU A 23 -2.07 5.95 1.51
CA LEU A 23 -1.84 4.52 1.57
C LEU A 23 -2.87 3.88 2.49
N ILE A 24 -3.46 2.77 2.06
CA ILE A 24 -4.32 1.94 2.91
C ILE A 24 -3.64 0.60 3.07
N ALA A 25 -3.32 0.22 4.30
CA ALA A 25 -2.69 -1.05 4.61
C ALA A 25 -3.52 -1.83 5.64
N TYR A 26 -3.61 -3.14 5.46
CA TYR A 26 -4.24 -4.04 6.42
C TYR A 26 -3.60 -5.43 6.36
N PRO A 27 -3.68 -6.20 7.45
CA PRO A 27 -3.13 -7.54 7.49
C PRO A 27 -3.92 -8.49 6.58
N GLU A 28 -3.20 -9.42 5.99
CA GLU A 28 -3.73 -10.45 5.12
C GLU A 28 -2.95 -11.76 5.32
N VAL A 29 -3.53 -12.85 4.85
CA VAL A 29 -2.86 -14.14 4.73
C VAL A 29 -2.76 -14.47 3.25
N ASP A 30 -1.56 -14.77 2.76
CA ASP A 30 -1.34 -15.06 1.34
C ASP A 30 -1.90 -16.44 0.93
N SER A 31 -1.87 -16.75 -0.38
CA SER A 31 -2.35 -18.05 -0.90
C SER A 31 -1.60 -19.27 -0.36
N MET A 32 -0.47 -19.10 0.34
CA MET A 32 0.32 -20.14 0.96
C MET A 32 0.21 -20.14 2.49
N ASP A 33 -0.82 -19.48 3.04
CA ASP A 33 -1.08 -19.38 4.49
C ASP A 33 0.04 -18.65 5.27
N ARG A 34 0.75 -17.73 4.60
CA ARG A 34 1.82 -16.93 5.22
C ARG A 34 1.32 -15.54 5.57
N PRO A 35 1.83 -14.95 6.67
CA PRO A 35 1.47 -13.60 7.06
C PRO A 35 1.89 -12.60 5.98
N ALA A 36 0.98 -11.70 5.63
CA ALA A 36 1.16 -10.72 4.58
C ALA A 36 0.50 -9.38 4.95
N ILE A 37 0.87 -8.34 4.21
CA ILE A 37 0.22 -7.03 4.34
C ILE A 37 -0.28 -6.63 2.96
N ARG A 38 -1.59 -6.40 2.82
CA ARG A 38 -2.10 -5.79 1.60
C ARG A 38 -1.97 -4.29 1.70
N VAL A 39 -1.42 -3.67 0.66
CA VAL A 39 -1.23 -2.21 0.60
C VAL A 39 -1.82 -1.67 -0.69
N TRP A 40 -2.66 -0.66 -0.55
CA TRP A 40 -3.23 0.08 -1.66
C TRP A 40 -2.65 1.48 -1.70
N ILE A 41 -2.03 1.80 -2.84
CA ILE A 41 -1.63 3.15 -3.19
C ILE A 41 -2.84 3.80 -3.88
N ILE A 42 -3.38 4.85 -3.25
CA ILE A 42 -4.51 5.59 -3.80
C ILE A 42 -3.97 6.81 -4.54
N LEU A 43 -4.18 6.85 -5.85
CA LEU A 43 -3.76 7.96 -6.71
C LEU A 43 -4.94 8.91 -6.98
N LYS A 44 -4.63 10.20 -7.17
CA LYS A 44 -5.57 11.13 -7.82
C LYS A 44 -5.99 10.59 -9.20
N ASP A 45 -7.26 10.76 -9.56
CA ASP A 45 -7.84 10.18 -10.77
C ASP A 45 -7.12 10.58 -12.07
N ASP A 46 -6.60 11.80 -12.15
CA ASP A 46 -5.92 12.32 -13.35
C ASP A 46 -4.61 11.59 -13.71
N HIS A 47 -4.05 10.78 -12.81
CA HIS A 47 -2.66 10.30 -12.90
C HIS A 47 -2.48 8.77 -13.00
N VAL A 48 -3.57 8.01 -13.12
CA VAL A 48 -3.53 6.53 -13.11
C VAL A 48 -2.85 5.94 -14.35
N ALA A 49 -2.82 6.68 -15.48
CA ALA A 49 -2.37 6.16 -16.77
C ALA A 49 -0.95 6.60 -17.20
N GLU A 50 -0.23 7.35 -16.36
CA GLU A 50 1.00 8.03 -16.79
C GLU A 50 2.29 7.23 -16.53
N ARG A 51 3.26 7.33 -17.45
CA ARG A 51 4.55 6.64 -17.35
C ARG A 51 5.43 7.17 -16.22
N GLU A 52 5.33 8.46 -15.89
CA GLU A 52 6.02 9.08 -14.75
C GLU A 52 5.54 8.48 -13.41
N THR A 53 4.25 8.13 -13.33
CA THR A 53 3.67 7.40 -12.20
C THR A 53 4.33 6.04 -12.01
N SER A 54 4.79 5.35 -13.07
CA SER A 54 5.42 4.03 -12.95
C SER A 54 6.71 4.06 -12.11
N ALA A 55 7.63 5.00 -12.38
CA ALA A 55 8.89 5.08 -11.64
C ALA A 55 8.66 5.49 -10.17
N MET A 56 7.70 6.39 -9.94
CA MET A 56 7.29 6.78 -8.60
C MET A 56 6.64 5.62 -7.84
N LEU A 57 5.79 4.82 -8.50
CA LEU A 57 5.13 3.65 -7.90
C LEU A 57 6.15 2.56 -7.56
N ASP A 58 7.17 2.35 -8.38
CA ASP A 58 8.25 1.40 -8.12
C ASP A 58 9.05 1.83 -6.88
N ALA A 59 9.43 3.12 -6.79
CA ALA A 59 10.13 3.66 -5.64
C ALA A 59 9.30 3.54 -4.35
N LEU A 60 7.99 3.83 -4.42
CA LEU A 60 7.09 3.72 -3.28
C LEU A 60 6.87 2.25 -2.86
N THR A 61 6.74 1.35 -3.83
CA THR A 61 6.66 -0.10 -3.60
C THR A 61 7.92 -0.61 -2.90
N GLN A 62 9.09 -0.14 -3.31
CA GLN A 62 10.35 -0.47 -2.66
C GLN A 62 10.40 0.06 -1.22
N ALA A 63 10.00 1.31 -0.99
CA ALA A 63 9.94 1.89 0.36
C ALA A 63 9.01 1.08 1.30
N ILE A 64 7.84 0.64 0.80
CA ILE A 64 6.91 -0.22 1.56
C ILE A 64 7.58 -1.55 1.92
N ARG A 65 8.27 -2.18 0.97
CA ARG A 65 9.02 -3.43 1.18
C ARG A 65 10.11 -3.26 2.23
N ASP A 66 10.94 -2.24 2.09
CA ASP A 66 12.05 -1.99 3.01
C ASP A 66 11.54 -1.76 4.44
N ARG A 67 10.48 -0.97 4.62
CA ARG A 67 9.87 -0.74 5.95
C ARG A 67 9.28 -2.02 6.55
N THR A 68 8.64 -2.84 5.74
CA THR A 68 8.06 -4.12 6.18
C THR A 68 9.17 -5.06 6.66
N TRP A 69 10.21 -5.24 5.85
CA TRP A 69 11.33 -6.13 6.15
C TRP A 69 12.23 -5.66 7.30
N GLN A 70 12.41 -4.35 7.47
CA GLN A 70 13.13 -3.79 8.63
C GLN A 70 12.49 -4.17 9.97
N ILE A 71 11.19 -4.50 9.96
CA ILE A 71 10.43 -4.84 11.16
C ILE A 71 10.29 -6.36 11.30
N ASP A 72 9.80 -7.04 10.26
CA ASP A 72 9.65 -8.50 10.24
C ASP A 72 9.68 -9.03 8.79
N GLU A 73 10.76 -9.71 8.45
CA GLU A 73 11.00 -10.25 7.10
C GLU A 73 10.00 -11.32 6.67
N ARG A 74 9.23 -11.89 7.61
CA ARG A 74 8.22 -12.92 7.30
C ARG A 74 7.01 -12.34 6.59
N TYR A 75 6.76 -11.04 6.74
CA TYR A 75 5.62 -10.38 6.09
C TYR A 75 5.98 -9.97 4.67
N TRP A 76 5.14 -10.37 3.72
CA TRP A 76 5.24 -9.90 2.35
C TRP A 76 4.20 -8.80 2.04
N PRO A 77 4.61 -7.62 1.54
CA PRO A 77 3.65 -6.58 1.16
C PRO A 77 3.13 -6.78 -0.27
N TYR A 78 1.82 -6.97 -0.41
CA TYR A 78 1.12 -7.00 -1.68
C TYR A 78 0.63 -5.61 -2.06
N VAL A 79 1.47 -4.91 -2.81
CA VAL A 79 1.17 -3.55 -3.26
C VAL A 79 0.29 -3.58 -4.51
N ARG A 80 -0.77 -2.77 -4.49
CA ARG A 80 -1.69 -2.54 -5.61
C ARG A 80 -2.00 -1.05 -5.69
N VAL A 81 -2.46 -0.64 -6.87
CA VAL A 81 -2.76 0.76 -7.19
C VAL A 81 -4.22 0.85 -7.59
N ARG A 82 -4.88 1.93 -7.16
CA ARG A 82 -6.22 2.30 -7.60
C ARG A 82 -6.42 3.81 -7.49
N SER A 83 -7.44 4.32 -8.15
CA SER A 83 -7.82 5.74 -8.06
C SER A 83 -8.64 6.05 -6.81
N VAL A 84 -8.76 7.35 -6.48
CA VAL A 84 -9.70 7.84 -5.45
C VAL A 84 -11.13 7.43 -5.78
N SER A 85 -11.55 7.59 -7.04
CA SER A 85 -12.90 7.20 -7.45
C SER A 85 -13.17 5.69 -7.30
N GLU A 86 -12.22 4.83 -7.66
CA GLU A 86 -12.33 3.38 -7.43
C GLU A 86 -12.43 3.03 -5.93
N GLN A 87 -11.67 3.71 -5.08
CA GLN A 87 -11.74 3.52 -3.64
C GLN A 87 -13.09 3.96 -3.06
N ALA A 88 -13.61 5.11 -3.52
CA ALA A 88 -14.90 5.63 -3.05
C ALA A 88 -16.08 4.73 -3.42
N LEU A 89 -16.04 4.10 -4.61
CA LEU A 89 -17.04 3.11 -5.02
C LEU A 89 -17.07 1.92 -4.06
N ILE A 90 -15.91 1.35 -3.73
CA ILE A 90 -15.81 0.20 -2.83
C ILE A 90 -16.28 0.56 -1.41
N GLU A 91 -15.95 1.76 -0.92
CA GLU A 91 -16.44 2.23 0.39
C GLU A 91 -17.96 2.44 0.40
N SER A 92 -18.55 2.80 -0.74
CA SER A 92 -20.00 3.01 -0.87
C SER A 92 -20.79 1.70 -1.00
N GLU A 93 -20.20 0.64 -1.54
CA GLU A 93 -20.85 -0.68 -1.68
C GLU A 93 -20.87 -1.49 -0.37
N HIS A 94 -20.02 -1.12 0.58
CA HIS A 94 -19.85 -1.83 1.86
C HIS A 94 -20.31 -1.00 3.09
N GLY A 95 -20.90 0.18 2.89
CA GLY A 95 -21.48 1.04 3.94
C GLY A 95 -22.99 0.90 4.06
#